data_AF-A0AAE0IY32-F1
#
_entry.id   AF-A0AAE0IY32-F1
#
_cell.length_a   1.000
_cell.length_b   1.000
_cell.length_c   1.000
_cell.angle_alpha   90.00
_cell.angle_beta   90.00
_cell.angle_gamma   90.00
#
_symmetry.space_group_name_H-M   'P 1'
#
loop_
_entity.id
_entity.type
_entity.pdbx_description
1 polymer ?
#
loop_
_entity_poly.entity_id
_entity_poly.type
_entity_poly.pdbx_seq_one_letter_code
_entity_poly.pdbx_strand_id
1 'polypeptide(L)'
;MEDDSRPTPSASAAGNESQQRVDVLLTRLNSVKNAPAWLVTSWQSVNGAGDNSTAKIFLVEGGFPAWFAYVLTKNATESKGHFDGKAAQCQLIADLEGESVAYRKILASQLAAAIPRQVREKIDSLQERKIRPLNDGVSQGPSKKRKTDDNARSSDRDDQYQHVLVNAPLERAVTLFPRDLFDSILRYPDPKNEGGFVAAISMSFPAQREGTIECQMALEITEDKVAYFARELFKNRVETKDGLRYLRSGRAKIVPNPKFTLTGCDHGIIPSIFGKKASRGIETSPKYRNEVKQCRDITDAVSMVISASAYEGATISLDLGLWEGTLIKRELYL
;
A
#
# COMPACT_ATOMS: atom_id res chain seq x y z
N MET A 1 -12.73 30.37 55.61
CA MET A 1 -13.18 28.99 55.29
C MET A 1 -14.28 29.15 54.26
N GLU A 2 -13.88 29.29 53.00
CA GLU A 2 -14.81 29.32 51.87
C GLU A 2 -14.76 27.93 51.25
N ASP A 3 -15.92 27.28 51.25
CA ASP A 3 -16.19 25.93 50.78
C ASP A 3 -16.41 25.97 49.26
N ASP A 4 -15.35 25.67 48.51
CA ASP A 4 -15.35 25.59 47.04
C ASP A 4 -15.89 24.21 46.60
N SER A 5 -17.20 24.03 46.75
CA SER A 5 -17.92 22.84 46.25
C SER A 5 -18.19 22.99 44.74
N ARG A 6 -17.25 22.55 43.90
CA ARG A 6 -17.49 22.42 42.45
C ARG A 6 -18.56 21.36 42.17
N PRO A 7 -19.55 21.65 41.31
CA PRO A 7 -20.58 20.69 40.96
C PRO A 7 -19.97 19.52 40.18
N THR A 8 -20.21 18.30 40.67
CA THR A 8 -19.87 17.08 39.94
C THR A 8 -20.75 16.96 38.69
N PRO A 9 -20.16 16.72 37.51
CA PRO A 9 -20.94 16.56 36.28
C PRO A 9 -21.89 15.37 36.39
N SER A 10 -23.17 15.59 36.05
CA SER A 10 -24.22 14.57 36.13
C SER A 10 -23.92 13.39 35.19
N ALA A 11 -24.08 12.16 35.68
CA ALA A 11 -23.75 10.91 34.95
C ALA A 11 -24.42 10.76 33.57
N SER A 12 -25.53 11.46 33.29
CA SER A 12 -26.21 11.45 31.99
C SER A 12 -25.44 12.19 30.88
N ALA A 13 -24.67 13.23 31.23
CA ALA A 13 -23.89 14.00 30.25
C ALA A 13 -22.69 13.20 29.73
N ALA A 14 -22.01 12.49 30.62
CA ALA A 14 -20.87 11.64 30.26
C ALA A 14 -21.27 10.48 29.33
N GLY A 15 -22.46 9.88 29.56
CA GLY A 15 -22.98 8.83 28.69
C GLY A 15 -23.23 9.31 27.26
N ASN A 16 -23.84 10.49 27.11
CA ASN A 16 -24.11 11.07 25.79
C ASN A 16 -22.82 11.38 25.01
N GLU A 17 -21.79 11.88 25.70
CA GLU A 17 -20.51 12.18 25.07
C GLU A 17 -19.80 10.90 24.58
N SER A 18 -19.75 9.85 25.40
CA SER A 18 -19.17 8.56 24.98
C SER A 18 -19.87 7.99 23.75
N GLN A 19 -21.21 8.10 23.68
CA GLN A 19 -21.99 7.62 22.54
C GLN A 19 -21.68 8.40 21.27
N GLN A 20 -21.57 9.73 21.35
CA GLN A 20 -21.18 10.56 20.22
C GLN A 20 -19.79 10.17 19.68
N ARG A 21 -18.83 9.91 20.56
CA ARG A 21 -17.48 9.45 20.16
C ARG A 21 -17.53 8.09 19.46
N VAL A 22 -18.37 7.16 19.93
CA VAL A 22 -18.62 5.87 19.27
C VAL A 22 -19.20 6.08 17.87
N ASP A 23 -20.20 6.95 17.72
CA ASP A 23 -20.90 7.19 16.44
C ASP A 23 -19.96 7.76 15.37
N VAL A 24 -19.02 8.63 15.77
CA VAL A 24 -18.00 9.18 14.86
C VAL A 24 -17.09 8.07 14.33
N LEU A 25 -16.65 7.14 15.19
CA LEU A 25 -15.80 6.00 14.79
C LEU A 25 -16.56 5.03 13.89
N LEU A 26 -17.83 4.74 14.20
CA LEU A 26 -18.68 3.85 13.39
C LEU A 26 -18.95 4.42 11.99
N THR A 27 -19.21 5.73 11.90
CA THR A 27 -19.45 6.40 10.62
C THR A 27 -18.29 6.16 9.64
N ARG A 28 -17.06 6.22 10.15
CA ARG A 28 -15.87 5.98 9.31
C ARG A 28 -15.75 4.51 8.93
N LEU A 29 -15.97 3.61 9.86
CA LEU A 29 -15.91 2.17 9.65
C LEU A 29 -16.85 1.72 8.52
N ASN A 30 -18.08 2.26 8.50
CA ASN A 30 -19.09 1.96 7.48
C ASN A 30 -18.72 2.44 6.07
N SER A 31 -17.86 3.46 5.96
CA SER A 31 -17.45 4.02 4.66
C SER A 31 -16.40 3.19 3.93
N VAL A 32 -15.79 2.21 4.59
CA VAL A 32 -14.68 1.43 4.03
C VAL A 32 -15.19 0.40 3.03
N LYS A 33 -14.83 0.59 1.75
CA LYS A 33 -15.13 -0.39 0.68
C LYS A 33 -14.05 -1.48 0.58
N ASN A 34 -12.78 -1.10 0.62
CA ASN A 34 -11.61 -1.96 0.41
C ASN A 34 -10.60 -1.82 1.56
N ALA A 35 -9.74 -2.83 1.76
CA ALA A 35 -8.62 -2.73 2.70
C ALA A 35 -7.65 -1.62 2.27
N PRO A 36 -7.32 -0.67 3.16
CA PRO A 36 -6.28 0.31 2.88
C PRO A 36 -4.90 -0.35 2.74
N ALA A 37 -4.07 0.15 1.82
CA ALA A 37 -2.73 -0.40 1.59
C ALA A 37 -1.82 -0.35 2.84
N TRP A 38 -2.01 0.65 3.71
CA TRP A 38 -1.24 0.84 4.93
C TRP A 38 -1.63 -0.11 6.10
N LEU A 39 -2.71 -0.89 5.95
CA LEU A 39 -3.29 -1.68 7.05
C LEU A 39 -2.28 -2.66 7.67
N VAL A 40 -1.49 -3.34 6.83
CA VAL A 40 -0.48 -4.31 7.26
C VAL A 40 0.61 -3.64 8.09
N THR A 41 1.10 -2.48 7.65
CA THR A 41 2.12 -1.73 8.38
C THR A 41 1.59 -1.26 9.74
N SER A 42 0.38 -0.72 9.80
CA SER A 42 -0.24 -0.32 11.07
C SER A 42 -0.44 -1.49 12.03
N TRP A 43 -0.76 -2.69 11.51
CA TRP A 43 -0.86 -3.91 12.33
C TRP A 43 0.49 -4.32 12.95
N GLN A 44 1.56 -4.27 12.16
CA GLN A 44 2.90 -4.58 12.67
C GLN A 44 3.33 -3.57 13.73
N SER A 45 3.05 -2.28 13.53
CA SER A 45 3.38 -1.23 14.49
C SER A 45 2.64 -1.40 15.82
N VAL A 46 1.35 -1.80 15.82
CA VAL A 46 0.62 -1.99 17.08
C VAL A 46 1.12 -3.19 17.89
N ASN A 47 1.72 -4.19 17.23
CA ASN A 47 2.32 -5.33 17.95
C ASN A 47 3.57 -4.94 18.73
N GLY A 48 4.33 -3.95 18.27
CA GLY A 48 5.49 -3.39 18.99
C GLY A 48 5.19 -2.15 19.86
N ALA A 49 3.96 -1.65 19.84
CA ALA A 49 3.58 -0.48 20.63
C ALA A 49 3.42 -0.83 22.11
N GLY A 50 3.72 0.12 23.00
CA GLY A 50 3.53 -0.05 24.44
C GLY A 50 2.07 -0.30 24.83
N ASP A 51 1.87 -1.01 25.95
CA ASP A 51 0.56 -1.46 26.44
C ASP A 51 -0.45 -0.32 26.67
N ASN A 52 0.06 0.90 26.88
CA ASN A 52 -0.75 2.10 27.12
C ASN A 52 -1.06 2.91 25.85
N SER A 53 -0.63 2.47 24.67
CA SER A 53 -0.98 3.14 23.42
C SER A 53 -2.47 2.95 23.10
N THR A 54 -3.13 3.99 22.62
CA THR A 54 -4.58 3.94 22.31
C THR A 54 -4.89 2.83 21.30
N ALA A 55 -4.04 2.64 20.29
CA ALA A 55 -4.19 1.55 19.33
C ALA A 55 -4.15 0.17 20.01
N LYS A 56 -3.17 -0.07 20.91
CA LYS A 56 -3.06 -1.36 21.62
C LYS A 56 -4.25 -1.60 22.54
N ILE A 57 -4.71 -0.57 23.25
CA ILE A 57 -5.90 -0.64 24.11
C ILE A 57 -7.14 -1.03 23.31
N PHE A 58 -7.38 -0.37 22.16
CA PHE A 58 -8.53 -0.69 21.32
C PHE A 58 -8.48 -2.11 20.77
N LEU A 59 -7.28 -2.61 20.45
CA LEU A 59 -7.08 -3.97 19.99
C LEU A 59 -7.35 -5.00 21.10
N VAL A 60 -6.87 -4.76 22.31
CA VAL A 60 -6.99 -5.70 23.44
C VAL A 60 -8.43 -5.75 23.97
N GLU A 61 -9.07 -4.59 24.16
CA GLU A 61 -10.39 -4.52 24.79
C GLU A 61 -11.55 -4.65 23.80
N GLY A 62 -11.38 -4.14 22.58
CA GLY A 62 -12.42 -4.13 21.55
C GLY A 62 -12.16 -5.05 20.35
N GLY A 63 -11.03 -5.76 20.36
CA GLY A 63 -10.62 -6.63 19.26
C GLY A 63 -10.21 -5.88 17.99
N PHE A 64 -10.01 -6.64 16.91
CA PHE A 64 -9.61 -6.10 15.61
C PHE A 64 -10.58 -5.05 15.05
N PRO A 65 -11.93 -5.19 15.15
CA PRO A 65 -12.84 -4.18 14.60
C PRO A 65 -12.76 -2.82 15.27
N ALA A 66 -12.64 -2.77 16.60
CA ALA A 66 -12.49 -1.51 17.33
C ALA A 66 -11.15 -0.85 17.02
N TRP A 67 -10.06 -1.63 17.02
CA TRP A 67 -8.73 -1.16 16.59
C TRP A 67 -8.76 -0.59 15.16
N PHE A 68 -9.38 -1.31 14.22
CA PHE A 68 -9.44 -0.90 12.83
C PHE A 68 -10.19 0.42 12.67
N ALA A 69 -11.32 0.61 13.37
CA ALA A 69 -12.08 1.86 13.37
C ALA A 69 -11.26 3.05 13.90
N TYR A 70 -10.51 2.85 14.98
CA TYR A 70 -9.60 3.86 15.53
C TYR A 70 -8.52 4.24 14.51
N VAL A 71 -7.80 3.25 13.97
CA VAL A 71 -6.68 3.49 13.05
C VAL A 71 -7.15 4.12 11.73
N LEU A 72 -8.32 3.75 11.22
CA LEU A 72 -8.93 4.39 10.05
C LEU A 72 -9.21 5.87 10.28
N THR A 73 -9.73 6.21 11.46
CA THR A 73 -10.04 7.59 11.83
C THR A 73 -8.76 8.40 11.98
N LYS A 74 -7.77 7.87 12.70
CA LYS A 74 -6.44 8.49 12.85
C LYS A 74 -5.77 8.76 11.50
N ASN A 75 -5.68 7.76 10.62
CA ASN A 75 -5.10 7.96 9.29
C ASN A 75 -5.87 8.98 8.44
N ALA A 76 -7.21 9.05 8.58
CA ALA A 76 -8.00 10.05 7.87
C ALA A 76 -7.65 11.47 8.33
N THR A 77 -7.42 11.66 9.64
CA THR A 77 -7.02 12.96 10.21
C THR A 77 -5.62 13.38 9.78
N GLU A 78 -4.69 12.44 9.64
CA GLU A 78 -3.31 12.67 9.21
C GLU A 78 -3.20 12.89 7.69
N SER A 79 -4.17 12.42 6.91
CA SER A 79 -4.18 12.61 5.45
C SER A 79 -4.27 14.10 5.09
N LYS A 80 -3.62 14.53 4.00
CA LYS A 80 -3.66 15.92 3.52
C LYS A 80 -5.01 16.34 2.92
N GLY A 81 -5.91 15.39 2.64
CA GLY A 81 -7.22 15.67 2.03
C GLY A 81 -8.18 16.40 2.98
N HIS A 82 -8.98 17.31 2.43
CA HIS A 82 -10.12 17.91 3.13
C HIS A 82 -11.38 17.05 2.91
N PHE A 83 -12.15 16.83 3.96
CA PHE A 83 -13.47 16.19 3.90
C PHE A 83 -14.34 16.65 5.07
N ASP A 84 -15.65 16.59 4.89
CA ASP A 84 -16.61 17.00 5.91
C ASP A 84 -16.49 16.13 7.16
N GLY A 85 -16.45 16.77 8.34
CA GLY A 85 -16.27 16.10 9.61
C GLY A 85 -14.81 15.78 9.99
N LYS A 86 -13.81 16.15 9.16
CA LYS A 86 -12.39 15.96 9.49
C LYS A 86 -12.01 16.66 10.80
N ALA A 87 -12.47 17.88 11.04
CA ALA A 87 -12.16 18.63 12.26
C ALA A 87 -12.67 17.91 13.53
N ALA A 88 -13.89 17.37 13.48
CA ALA A 88 -14.46 16.58 14.59
C ALA A 88 -13.66 15.29 14.82
N GLN A 89 -13.18 14.63 13.76
CA GLN A 89 -12.31 13.47 13.89
C GLN A 89 -10.93 13.83 14.44
N CYS A 90 -10.33 14.95 14.03
CA CYS A 90 -9.06 15.42 14.58
C CYS A 90 -9.19 15.69 16.08
N GLN A 91 -10.24 16.38 16.48
CA GLN A 91 -10.53 16.66 17.89
C GLN A 91 -10.71 15.37 18.67
N LEU A 92 -11.52 14.44 18.15
CA LEU A 92 -11.74 13.13 18.78
C LEU A 92 -10.42 12.37 19.00
N ILE A 93 -9.54 12.30 17.99
CA ILE A 93 -8.26 11.59 18.12
C ILE A 93 -7.37 12.27 19.15
N ALA A 94 -7.27 13.61 19.12
CA ALA A 94 -6.49 14.37 20.09
C ALA A 94 -7.00 14.16 21.52
N ASP A 95 -8.32 14.23 21.72
CA ASP A 95 -8.95 13.98 23.01
C ASP A 95 -8.63 12.56 23.48
N LEU A 96 -8.89 11.54 22.65
CA LEU A 96 -8.63 10.14 22.99
C LEU A 96 -7.17 9.85 23.37
N GLU A 97 -6.20 10.50 22.73
CA GLU A 97 -4.79 10.34 23.09
C GLU A 97 -4.45 10.98 24.45
N GLY A 98 -5.19 12.01 24.87
CA GLY A 98 -5.08 12.63 26.20
C GLY A 98 -5.90 11.95 27.31
N GLU A 99 -6.89 11.14 26.97
CA GLU A 99 -7.77 10.48 27.94
C GLU A 99 -7.07 9.40 28.79
N SER A 100 -7.64 9.17 29.97
CA SER A 100 -7.21 8.10 30.86
C SER A 100 -7.27 6.73 30.18
N VAL A 101 -6.36 5.82 30.56
CA VAL A 101 -6.36 4.43 30.06
C VAL A 101 -7.70 3.75 30.36
N ALA A 102 -8.26 3.96 31.55
CA ALA A 102 -9.54 3.39 31.94
C ALA A 102 -10.68 3.81 31.01
N TYR A 103 -10.76 5.09 30.66
CA TYR A 103 -11.77 5.60 29.74
C TYR A 103 -11.61 5.02 28.33
N ARG A 104 -10.38 4.97 27.81
CA ARG A 104 -10.10 4.35 26.49
C ARG A 104 -10.52 2.88 26.42
N LYS A 105 -10.34 2.12 27.50
CA LYS A 105 -10.80 0.73 27.59
C LYS A 105 -12.32 0.61 27.51
N ILE A 106 -13.04 1.43 28.29
CA ILE A 106 -14.51 1.47 28.29
C ILE A 106 -15.02 1.81 26.88
N LEU A 107 -14.45 2.85 26.26
CA LEU A 107 -14.88 3.29 24.93
C LEU A 107 -14.60 2.23 23.86
N ALA A 108 -13.45 1.56 23.91
CA ALA A 108 -13.12 0.47 22.98
C ALA A 108 -14.13 -0.69 23.08
N SER A 109 -14.52 -1.07 24.30
CA SER A 109 -15.52 -2.10 24.55
C SER A 109 -16.91 -1.68 24.04
N GLN A 110 -17.33 -0.44 24.34
CA GLN A 110 -18.59 0.12 23.85
C GLN A 110 -18.64 0.17 22.32
N LEU A 111 -17.57 0.64 21.69
CA LEU A 111 -17.46 0.65 20.24
C LEU A 111 -17.59 -0.75 19.66
N ALA A 112 -16.87 -1.73 20.22
CA ALA A 112 -16.99 -3.11 19.78
C ALA A 112 -18.44 -3.62 19.86
N ALA A 113 -19.13 -3.36 20.98
CA ALA A 113 -20.53 -3.74 21.15
C ALA A 113 -21.47 -3.06 20.15
N ALA A 114 -21.18 -1.82 19.75
CA ALA A 114 -22.00 -1.04 18.84
C ALA A 114 -21.79 -1.37 17.35
N ILE A 115 -20.71 -2.08 16.97
CA ILE A 115 -20.44 -2.44 15.57
C ILE A 115 -21.51 -3.42 15.04
N PRO A 116 -22.26 -3.06 13.97
CA PRO A 116 -23.25 -3.96 13.38
C PRO A 116 -22.63 -5.27 12.89
N ARG A 117 -23.37 -6.38 13.03
CA ARG A 117 -22.91 -7.71 12.64
C ARG A 117 -22.36 -7.80 11.20
N GLN A 118 -23.06 -7.18 10.24
CA GLN A 118 -22.63 -7.18 8.83
C GLN A 118 -21.27 -6.49 8.62
N VAL A 119 -21.04 -5.40 9.36
CA VAL A 119 -19.78 -4.64 9.30
C VAL A 119 -18.66 -5.45 9.96
N ARG A 120 -18.97 -6.10 11.08
CA ARG A 120 -18.06 -7.02 11.78
C ARG A 120 -17.62 -8.16 10.86
N GLU A 121 -18.56 -8.88 10.24
CA GLU A 121 -18.25 -9.99 9.31
C GLU A 121 -17.34 -9.52 8.15
N LYS A 122 -17.62 -8.33 7.61
CA LYS A 122 -16.76 -7.73 6.58
C LYS A 122 -15.35 -7.45 7.11
N ILE A 123 -15.22 -6.90 8.31
CA ILE A 123 -13.92 -6.59 8.91
C ILE A 123 -13.15 -7.87 9.25
N ASP A 124 -13.82 -8.87 9.81
CA ASP A 124 -13.23 -10.17 10.12
C ASP A 124 -12.72 -10.82 8.83
N SER A 125 -13.48 -10.75 7.73
CA SER A 125 -12.99 -11.23 6.42
C SER A 125 -11.73 -10.50 5.94
N LEU A 126 -11.60 -9.19 6.25
CA LEU A 126 -10.39 -8.42 5.93
C LEU A 126 -9.22 -8.85 6.83
N GLN A 127 -9.47 -9.11 8.11
CA GLN A 127 -8.47 -9.60 9.05
C GLN A 127 -7.94 -10.98 8.64
N GLU A 128 -8.84 -11.91 8.35
CA GLU A 128 -8.51 -13.27 7.90
C GLU A 128 -7.68 -13.25 6.62
N ARG A 129 -8.00 -12.35 5.69
CA ARG A 129 -7.31 -12.25 4.41
C ARG A 129 -5.94 -11.55 4.51
N LYS A 130 -5.80 -10.52 5.33
CA LYS A 130 -4.61 -9.64 5.32
C LYS A 130 -3.71 -9.74 6.55
N ILE A 131 -4.25 -10.17 7.68
CA ILE A 131 -3.59 -10.02 8.98
C ILE A 131 -3.29 -11.36 9.64
N ARG A 132 -4.27 -12.27 9.73
CA ARG A 132 -4.07 -13.61 10.28
C ARG A 132 -2.93 -14.40 9.61
N PRO A 133 -2.73 -14.27 8.29
CA PRO A 133 -1.58 -14.88 7.64
C PRO A 133 -0.27 -14.43 8.31
N LEU A 134 -0.12 -13.16 8.69
CA LEU A 134 1.14 -12.66 9.25
C LEU A 134 1.48 -13.25 10.64
N ASN A 135 0.49 -13.75 11.38
CA ASN A 135 0.67 -14.26 12.74
C ASN A 135 0.91 -15.77 12.79
N ASP A 136 0.32 -16.55 11.88
CA ASP A 136 0.33 -18.02 11.92
C ASP A 136 1.59 -18.62 11.28
N GLY A 137 2.76 -18.06 11.58
CA GLY A 137 4.08 -18.52 11.10
C GLY A 137 4.52 -19.91 11.55
N VAL A 138 3.60 -20.86 11.79
CA VAL A 138 3.87 -22.26 12.12
C VAL A 138 2.90 -23.18 11.36
N SER A 139 3.48 -23.98 10.46
CA SER A 139 2.85 -25.03 9.66
C SER A 139 1.89 -25.96 10.42
N GLN A 140 0.72 -26.20 9.83
CA GLN A 140 0.21 -27.56 9.65
C GLN A 140 -0.27 -27.74 8.21
N GLY A 141 0.56 -28.39 7.39
CA GLY A 141 0.18 -28.82 6.05
C GLY A 141 -0.77 -30.02 6.13
N PRO A 142 -1.85 -30.08 5.33
CA PRO A 142 -2.70 -31.24 5.29
C PRO A 142 -2.05 -32.36 4.46
N SER A 143 -1.94 -33.52 5.10
CA SER A 143 -1.53 -34.79 4.51
C SER A 143 -2.43 -35.20 3.36
N LYS A 144 -1.80 -35.60 2.25
CA LYS A 144 -2.39 -36.27 1.08
C LYS A 144 -3.30 -37.43 1.49
N LYS A 145 -4.54 -37.46 0.97
CA LYS A 145 -5.23 -38.70 0.58
C LYS A 145 -5.86 -38.54 -0.80
N ARG A 146 -5.45 -39.43 -1.70
CA ARG A 146 -6.06 -39.70 -3.01
C ARG A 146 -7.53 -40.12 -2.84
N LYS A 147 -8.43 -39.55 -3.65
CA LYS A 147 -9.38 -40.33 -4.47
C LYS A 147 -10.08 -39.45 -5.51
N THR A 148 -10.52 -40.14 -6.55
CA THR A 148 -11.00 -39.78 -7.89
C THR A 148 -12.33 -39.01 -7.95
N ASP A 149 -12.50 -38.38 -9.12
CA ASP A 149 -13.70 -37.97 -9.87
C ASP A 149 -14.40 -36.63 -9.62
N ASP A 150 -14.51 -35.91 -10.74
CA ASP A 150 -15.52 -34.95 -11.22
C ASP A 150 -16.34 -34.16 -10.20
N ASN A 151 -16.20 -32.82 -10.22
CA ASN A 151 -17.26 -31.86 -10.58
C ASN A 151 -16.81 -30.41 -10.28
N ALA A 152 -17.37 -29.46 -11.02
CA ALA A 152 -17.11 -28.02 -11.03
C ALA A 152 -16.96 -27.33 -9.67
N ARG A 153 -16.00 -26.39 -9.54
CA ARG A 153 -16.12 -25.12 -8.80
C ARG A 153 -14.82 -24.29 -8.81
N SER A 154 -14.95 -23.06 -9.32
CA SER A 154 -14.32 -21.81 -8.85
C SER A 154 -13.02 -21.95 -8.06
N SER A 155 -11.89 -21.79 -8.75
CA SER A 155 -10.56 -21.71 -8.14
C SER A 155 -10.33 -20.32 -7.52
N ASP A 156 -10.55 -20.19 -6.22
CA ASP A 156 -9.99 -19.11 -5.43
C ASP A 156 -8.48 -19.35 -5.28
N ARG A 157 -7.68 -18.52 -5.94
CA ARG A 157 -6.22 -18.50 -5.86
C ARG A 157 -5.76 -17.33 -4.98
N ASP A 158 -4.78 -17.66 -4.15
CA ASP A 158 -3.66 -16.85 -3.64
C ASP A 158 -3.93 -15.74 -2.60
N ASP A 159 -3.43 -15.98 -1.39
CA ASP A 159 -2.68 -14.97 -0.63
C ASP A 159 -1.29 -15.56 -0.30
N GLN A 160 -0.32 -15.30 -1.20
CA GLN A 160 1.09 -15.65 -1.03
C GLN A 160 1.89 -14.42 -0.56
N TYR A 161 2.59 -14.52 0.58
CA TYR A 161 3.40 -13.43 1.15
C TYR A 161 4.55 -13.00 0.22
N GLN A 162 4.39 -11.83 -0.38
CA GLN A 162 5.43 -11.19 -1.17
C GLN A 162 6.55 -10.69 -0.23
N HIS A 163 7.79 -11.13 -0.43
CA HIS A 163 8.93 -10.46 0.19
C HIS A 163 9.13 -9.12 -0.51
N VAL A 164 8.71 -8.02 0.14
CA VAL A 164 8.86 -6.66 -0.39
C VAL A 164 10.11 -6.00 0.22
N LEU A 165 11.01 -5.57 -0.65
CA LEU A 165 12.16 -4.72 -0.33
C LEU A 165 11.85 -3.33 -0.85
N VAL A 166 12.15 -2.31 -0.05
CA VAL A 166 11.92 -0.91 -0.40
C VAL A 166 13.16 -0.10 -0.12
N ASN A 167 13.32 1.00 -0.85
CA ASN A 167 14.31 2.04 -0.62
C ASN A 167 15.75 1.53 -0.77
N ALA A 168 16.22 1.41 -2.00
CA ALA A 168 17.58 0.96 -2.28
C ALA A 168 18.62 2.06 -1.98
N PRO A 169 19.81 1.72 -1.43
CA PRO A 169 20.93 2.64 -1.30
C PRO A 169 21.37 3.24 -2.65
N LEU A 170 21.73 4.52 -2.64
CA LEU A 170 22.06 5.27 -3.87
C LEU A 170 23.33 4.78 -4.55
N GLU A 171 24.34 4.46 -3.76
CA GLU A 171 25.64 3.95 -4.21
C GLU A 171 25.53 2.58 -4.91
N ARG A 172 24.47 1.82 -4.61
CA ARG A 172 24.14 0.56 -5.29
C ARG A 172 23.27 0.80 -6.52
N ALA A 173 22.26 1.66 -6.41
CA ALA A 173 21.36 1.94 -7.51
C ALA A 173 22.06 2.59 -8.72
N VAL A 174 23.07 3.43 -8.49
CA VAL A 174 23.84 4.09 -9.57
C VAL A 174 24.64 3.11 -10.44
N THR A 175 24.98 1.91 -9.93
CA THR A 175 25.71 0.89 -10.71
C THR A 175 24.79 0.04 -11.57
N LEU A 176 23.49 0.03 -11.24
CA LEU A 176 22.49 -0.81 -11.91
C LEU A 176 21.89 -0.12 -13.14
N PHE A 177 21.59 1.18 -13.04
CA PHE A 177 20.86 1.93 -14.06
C PHE A 177 21.75 2.93 -14.81
N PRO A 178 21.46 3.22 -16.09
CA PRO A 178 22.01 4.37 -16.78
C PRO A 178 21.72 5.68 -16.02
N ARG A 179 22.63 6.64 -16.14
CA ARG A 179 22.59 7.88 -15.35
C ARG A 179 21.29 8.65 -15.52
N ASP A 180 20.78 8.74 -16.75
CA ASP A 180 19.52 9.45 -17.05
C ASP A 180 18.33 8.85 -16.30
N LEU A 181 18.22 7.52 -16.21
CA LEU A 181 17.18 6.86 -15.43
C LEU A 181 17.44 7.01 -13.94
N PHE A 182 18.68 6.79 -13.49
CA PHE A 182 19.03 6.89 -12.07
C PHE A 182 18.71 8.27 -11.49
N ASP A 183 19.07 9.35 -12.20
CA ASP A 183 18.84 10.73 -11.79
C ASP A 183 17.34 11.11 -11.83
N SER A 184 16.51 10.32 -12.52
CA SER A 184 15.06 10.50 -12.61
C SER A 184 14.28 9.74 -11.53
N ILE A 185 14.92 8.86 -10.77
CA ILE A 185 14.27 8.11 -9.68
C ILE A 185 14.11 9.02 -8.47
N LEU A 186 12.92 9.04 -7.87
CA LEU A 186 12.61 9.81 -6.66
C LEU A 186 13.54 9.42 -5.51
N ARG A 187 13.83 10.37 -4.62
CA ARG A 187 14.71 10.20 -3.46
C ARG A 187 13.91 10.36 -2.18
N TYR A 188 14.08 9.43 -1.24
CA TYR A 188 13.50 9.52 0.09
C TYR A 188 14.59 9.75 1.14
N PRO A 189 14.29 10.49 2.23
CA PRO A 189 15.18 10.55 3.38
C PRO A 189 15.43 9.13 3.93
N ASP A 190 16.69 8.80 4.20
CA ASP A 190 17.05 7.51 4.78
C ASP A 190 16.70 7.49 6.28
N PRO A 191 15.79 6.62 6.74
CA PRO A 191 15.47 6.52 8.16
C PRO A 191 16.64 6.02 9.02
N LYS A 192 17.67 5.41 8.41
CA LYS A 192 18.83 4.85 9.12
C LYS A 192 20.03 5.80 9.15
N ASN A 193 20.05 6.81 8.30
CA ASN A 193 21.17 7.73 8.14
C ASN A 193 20.67 9.16 8.06
N GLU A 194 20.84 9.93 9.14
CA GLU A 194 20.37 11.31 9.21
C GLU A 194 21.07 12.17 8.14
N GLY A 195 20.27 12.83 7.29
CA GLY A 195 20.76 13.57 6.12
C GLY A 195 21.13 12.71 4.91
N GLY A 196 21.04 11.37 5.04
CA GLY A 196 21.17 10.43 3.94
C GLY A 196 19.91 10.35 3.09
N PHE A 197 20.07 9.87 1.85
CA PHE A 197 18.97 9.61 0.93
C PHE A 197 19.07 8.19 0.36
N VAL A 198 17.91 7.64 0.04
CA VAL A 198 17.72 6.34 -0.62
C VAL A 198 16.90 6.52 -1.89
N ALA A 199 17.13 5.67 -2.89
CA ALA A 199 16.35 5.67 -4.12
C ALA A 199 14.99 4.99 -3.89
N ALA A 200 13.92 5.59 -4.43
CA ALA A 200 12.56 5.06 -4.42
C ALA A 200 12.40 3.87 -5.39
N ILE A 201 13.14 2.81 -5.09
CA ILE A 201 13.15 1.52 -5.78
C ILE A 201 12.55 0.51 -4.81
N SER A 202 11.63 -0.30 -5.29
CA SER A 202 11.12 -1.46 -4.55
C SER A 202 11.21 -2.72 -5.39
N MET A 203 11.37 -3.85 -4.72
CA MET A 203 11.32 -5.16 -5.35
C MET A 203 10.42 -6.07 -4.55
N SER A 204 9.65 -6.91 -5.25
CA SER A 204 8.75 -7.87 -4.65
C SER A 204 9.02 -9.25 -5.26
N PHE A 205 9.00 -10.27 -4.41
CA PHE A 205 9.29 -11.65 -4.78
C PHE A 205 8.15 -12.56 -4.36
N PRO A 206 7.84 -13.60 -5.17
CA PRO A 206 6.83 -14.58 -4.80
C PRO A 206 7.21 -15.33 -3.52
N ALA A 207 6.19 -15.73 -2.75
CA ALA A 207 6.35 -16.51 -1.52
C ALA A 207 6.77 -17.96 -1.81
N GLN A 208 6.23 -18.53 -2.89
CA GLN A 208 6.46 -19.92 -3.29
C GLN A 208 7.25 -19.98 -4.60
N ARG A 209 8.11 -20.98 -4.72
CA ARG A 209 8.83 -21.29 -5.98
C ARG A 209 7.97 -22.04 -7.00
N GLU A 210 6.74 -22.40 -6.62
CA GLU A 210 5.81 -23.15 -7.46
C GLU A 210 4.76 -22.21 -8.04
N GLY A 211 5.00 -21.74 -9.27
CA GLY A 211 4.06 -20.90 -10.01
C GLY A 211 4.76 -19.97 -11.00
N THR A 212 4.00 -19.46 -11.98
CA THR A 212 4.41 -18.42 -12.94
C THR A 212 4.54 -17.04 -12.30
N ILE A 213 4.77 -16.96 -10.99
CA ILE A 213 4.75 -15.68 -10.28
C ILE A 213 6.10 -14.98 -10.48
N GLU A 214 6.03 -13.77 -11.00
CA GLU A 214 7.18 -13.00 -11.48
C GLU A 214 7.77 -12.18 -10.33
N CYS A 215 9.08 -11.93 -10.40
CA CYS A 215 9.69 -10.92 -9.55
C CYS A 215 9.31 -9.56 -10.10
N GLN A 216 8.76 -8.67 -9.30
CA GLN A 216 8.41 -7.33 -9.78
C GLN A 216 9.32 -6.28 -9.14
N MET A 217 9.84 -5.38 -9.95
CA MET A 217 10.54 -4.18 -9.52
C MET A 217 9.68 -2.96 -9.82
N ALA A 218 9.63 -1.99 -8.90
CA ALA A 218 8.99 -0.69 -9.11
C ALA A 218 10.00 0.44 -8.90
N LEU A 219 10.00 1.39 -9.83
CA LEU A 219 10.80 2.61 -9.81
C LEU A 219 9.85 3.79 -9.73
N GLU A 220 9.94 4.61 -8.68
CA GLU A 220 9.20 5.86 -8.62
C GLU A 220 10.01 6.97 -9.29
N ILE A 221 9.37 7.63 -10.24
CA ILE A 221 9.97 8.63 -11.14
C ILE A 221 9.49 10.02 -10.73
N THR A 222 10.39 11.00 -10.74
CA THR A 222 10.08 12.41 -10.41
C THR A 222 9.06 13.00 -11.38
N GLU A 223 8.27 13.97 -10.90
CA GLU A 223 7.15 14.54 -11.64
C GLU A 223 7.54 15.21 -12.97
N ASP A 224 8.76 15.76 -13.06
CA ASP A 224 9.30 16.42 -14.24
C ASP A 224 9.73 15.44 -15.34
N LYS A 225 9.96 14.17 -14.98
CA LYS A 225 10.41 13.11 -15.90
C LYS A 225 9.30 12.22 -16.42
N VAL A 226 8.08 12.35 -15.89
CA VAL A 226 6.92 11.53 -16.29
C VAL A 226 6.65 11.60 -17.79
N ALA A 227 6.61 12.80 -18.38
CA ALA A 227 6.34 12.96 -19.81
C ALA A 227 7.46 12.39 -20.70
N TYR A 228 8.70 12.45 -20.23
CA TYR A 228 9.84 11.87 -20.92
C TYR A 228 9.71 10.34 -21.02
N PHE A 229 9.56 9.64 -19.89
CA PHE A 229 9.47 8.18 -19.92
C PHE A 229 8.20 7.66 -20.61
N ALA A 230 7.07 8.36 -20.49
CA ALA A 230 5.86 8.01 -21.24
C ALA A 230 6.11 8.02 -22.76
N ARG A 231 6.89 8.99 -23.24
CA ARG A 231 7.25 9.11 -24.66
C ARG A 231 8.28 8.07 -25.08
N GLU A 232 9.37 7.93 -24.33
CA GLU A 232 10.48 7.04 -24.74
C GLU A 232 10.05 5.57 -24.71
N LEU A 233 9.40 5.14 -23.63
CA LEU A 233 9.00 3.75 -23.41
C LEU A 233 7.76 3.33 -24.22
N PHE A 234 6.74 4.19 -24.28
CA PHE A 234 5.42 3.83 -24.81
C PHE A 234 5.00 4.65 -26.03
N LYS A 235 5.87 5.49 -26.58
CA LYS A 235 5.58 6.41 -27.72
C LYS A 235 4.35 7.29 -27.48
N ASN A 236 4.05 7.58 -26.22
CA ASN A 236 2.85 8.27 -25.80
C ASN A 236 3.19 9.68 -25.28
N ARG A 237 2.40 10.68 -25.69
CA ARG A 237 2.62 12.08 -25.30
C ARG A 237 1.73 12.44 -24.12
N VAL A 238 2.36 12.70 -22.99
CA VAL A 238 1.71 13.23 -21.78
C VAL A 238 1.90 14.75 -21.76
N GLU A 239 0.80 15.47 -21.57
CA GLU A 239 0.78 16.93 -21.46
C GLU A 239 0.29 17.33 -20.07
N THR A 240 0.83 18.43 -19.54
CA THR A 240 0.38 19.02 -18.28
C THR A 240 -0.30 20.35 -18.57
N LYS A 241 -1.50 20.55 -18.03
CA LYS A 241 -2.22 21.82 -18.07
C LYS A 241 -3.01 22.01 -16.78
N ASP A 242 -2.94 23.19 -16.18
CA ASP A 242 -3.72 23.55 -14.98
C ASP A 242 -3.58 22.54 -13.82
N GLY A 243 -2.36 22.04 -13.60
CA GLY A 243 -2.05 21.05 -12.55
C GLY A 243 -2.52 19.62 -12.84
N LEU A 244 -3.10 19.38 -14.03
CA LEU A 244 -3.59 18.07 -14.46
C LEU A 244 -2.77 17.53 -15.63
N ARG A 245 -2.58 16.21 -15.64
CA ARG A 245 -1.97 15.46 -16.75
C ARG A 245 -3.03 14.92 -17.69
N TYR A 246 -2.67 14.88 -18.97
CA TYR A 246 -3.51 14.38 -20.04
C TYR A 246 -2.68 13.52 -20.98
N LEU A 247 -3.22 12.38 -21.38
CA LEU A 247 -2.64 11.60 -22.47
C LEU A 247 -3.22 12.10 -23.80
N ARG A 248 -2.33 12.43 -24.75
CA ARG A 248 -2.70 12.91 -26.08
C ARG A 248 -2.79 11.73 -27.04
N SER A 249 -3.99 11.47 -27.57
CA SER A 249 -4.22 10.50 -28.63
C SER A 249 -4.85 11.18 -29.84
N GLY A 250 -4.02 11.52 -30.84
CA GLY A 250 -4.43 12.31 -31.99
C GLY A 250 -5.04 13.67 -31.57
N ARG A 251 -6.32 13.88 -31.90
CA ARG A 251 -7.08 15.08 -31.51
C ARG A 251 -7.81 14.94 -30.17
N ALA A 252 -7.90 13.73 -29.61
CA ALA A 252 -8.52 13.48 -28.32
C ALA A 252 -7.54 13.74 -27.16
N LYS A 253 -8.10 13.91 -25.96
CA LYS A 253 -7.38 13.97 -24.70
C LYS A 253 -8.02 12.98 -23.74
N ILE A 254 -7.20 12.17 -23.08
CA ILE A 254 -7.65 11.25 -22.04
C ILE A 254 -7.22 11.86 -20.70
N VAL A 255 -8.21 12.10 -19.83
CA VAL A 255 -7.99 12.62 -18.48
C VAL A 255 -7.93 11.43 -17.51
N PRO A 256 -6.85 11.27 -16.73
CA PRO A 256 -6.77 10.20 -15.73
C PRO A 256 -7.78 10.38 -14.60
N ASN A 257 -8.34 9.29 -14.05
CA ASN A 257 -9.18 9.34 -12.86
C ASN A 257 -9.11 8.04 -12.01
N PRO A 258 -8.35 8.01 -10.89
CA PRO A 258 -7.31 8.97 -10.50
C PRO A 258 -5.97 8.74 -11.22
N LYS A 259 -5.78 7.56 -11.82
CA LYS A 259 -4.53 7.13 -12.48
C LYS A 259 -4.86 6.36 -13.76
N PHE A 260 -3.88 6.20 -14.63
CA PHE A 260 -3.93 5.28 -15.77
C PHE A 260 -2.61 4.53 -15.89
N THR A 261 -2.63 3.42 -16.63
CA THR A 261 -1.45 2.58 -16.86
C THR A 261 -1.13 2.57 -18.35
N LEU A 262 0.12 2.85 -18.69
CA LEU A 262 0.70 2.60 -20.01
C LEU A 262 1.37 1.21 -20.00
N THR A 263 1.11 0.42 -21.03
CA THR A 263 1.76 -0.86 -21.30
C THR A 263 2.18 -0.92 -22.77
N GLY A 264 2.88 -1.98 -23.18
CA GLY A 264 3.39 -2.12 -24.55
C GLY A 264 4.66 -1.31 -24.78
N CYS A 265 5.71 -1.58 -24.00
CA CYS A 265 7.03 -1.00 -24.19
C CYS A 265 7.73 -1.62 -25.40
N ASP A 266 8.34 -0.78 -26.25
CA ASP A 266 9.17 -1.22 -27.39
C ASP A 266 10.38 -2.05 -26.91
N HIS A 267 10.61 -3.22 -27.49
CA HIS A 267 11.76 -4.06 -27.12
C HIS A 267 13.10 -3.35 -27.34
N GLY A 268 13.22 -2.58 -28.43
CA GLY A 268 14.49 -1.97 -28.84
C GLY A 268 14.99 -0.90 -27.88
N ILE A 269 14.10 -0.29 -27.09
CA ILE A 269 14.46 0.80 -26.17
C ILE A 269 14.90 0.30 -24.79
N ILE A 270 14.51 -0.93 -24.40
CA ILE A 270 14.72 -1.47 -23.05
C ILE A 270 16.20 -1.42 -22.62
N PRO A 271 17.17 -1.92 -23.42
CA PRO A 271 18.60 -1.85 -23.08
C PRO A 271 19.14 -0.45 -22.84
N SER A 272 18.66 0.52 -23.61
CA SER A 272 19.13 1.91 -23.54
C SER A 272 18.62 2.65 -22.30
N ILE A 273 17.36 2.38 -21.90
CA ILE A 273 16.73 3.08 -20.77
C ILE A 273 17.09 2.41 -19.44
N PHE A 274 16.99 1.08 -19.36
CA PHE A 274 17.15 0.36 -18.09
C PHE A 274 18.57 -0.17 -17.87
N GLY A 275 19.42 -0.16 -18.90
CA GLY A 275 20.76 -0.72 -18.85
C GLY A 275 20.77 -2.25 -18.91
N LYS A 276 21.96 -2.81 -19.12
CA LYS A 276 22.12 -4.23 -19.46
C LYS A 276 21.56 -5.20 -18.41
N LYS A 277 21.76 -4.91 -17.12
CA LYS A 277 21.40 -5.82 -16.03
C LYS A 277 19.88 -5.93 -15.85
N ALA A 278 19.19 -4.79 -15.76
CA ALA A 278 17.73 -4.76 -15.64
C ALA A 278 17.06 -5.30 -16.92
N SER A 279 17.60 -4.95 -18.09
CA SER A 279 17.10 -5.46 -19.38
C SER A 279 17.15 -6.97 -19.48
N ARG A 280 18.28 -7.58 -19.07
CA ARG A 280 18.37 -9.04 -18.98
C ARG A 280 17.30 -9.62 -18.06
N GLY A 281 17.01 -8.97 -16.94
CA GLY A 281 15.93 -9.41 -16.04
C GLY A 281 14.56 -9.35 -16.69
N ILE A 282 14.26 -8.29 -17.44
CA ILE A 282 13.01 -8.15 -18.19
C ILE A 282 12.90 -9.24 -19.27
N GLU A 283 13.97 -9.43 -20.05
CA GLU A 283 14.04 -10.42 -21.13
C GLU A 283 13.88 -11.87 -20.67
N THR A 284 14.22 -12.16 -19.40
CA THR A 284 14.04 -13.49 -18.81
C THR A 284 12.69 -13.69 -18.13
N SER A 285 11.86 -12.66 -18.03
CA SER A 285 10.50 -12.79 -17.50
C SER A 285 9.64 -13.73 -18.37
N PRO A 286 8.79 -14.56 -17.77
CA PRO A 286 7.82 -15.38 -18.50
C PRO A 286 6.96 -14.55 -19.47
N LYS A 287 6.49 -13.38 -19.02
CA LYS A 287 5.70 -12.45 -19.83
C LYS A 287 6.40 -12.01 -21.12
N TYR A 288 7.60 -11.44 -21.02
CA TYR A 288 8.39 -11.03 -22.18
C TYR A 288 8.63 -12.20 -23.14
N ARG A 289 9.05 -13.35 -22.60
CA ARG A 289 9.31 -14.56 -23.41
C ARG A 289 8.08 -15.05 -24.15
N ASN A 290 6.90 -14.97 -23.53
CA ASN A 290 5.65 -15.37 -24.17
C ASN A 290 5.26 -14.40 -25.29
N GLU A 291 5.50 -13.10 -25.12
CA GLU A 291 5.22 -12.07 -26.13
C GLU A 291 6.16 -12.19 -27.34
N VAL A 292 7.44 -12.48 -27.11
CA VAL A 292 8.40 -12.79 -28.19
C VAL A 292 7.98 -14.04 -28.97
N LYS A 293 7.50 -15.10 -28.30
CA LYS A 293 6.97 -16.30 -28.97
C LYS A 293 5.72 -16.01 -29.81
N GLN A 294 4.97 -14.97 -29.45
CA GLN A 294 3.81 -14.47 -30.21
C GLN A 294 4.21 -13.47 -31.29
N CYS A 295 5.50 -13.26 -31.53
CA CYS A 295 6.03 -12.29 -32.49
C CYS A 295 5.57 -10.85 -32.23
N ARG A 296 5.30 -10.47 -30.97
CA ARG A 296 5.08 -9.07 -30.59
C ARG A 296 6.43 -8.34 -30.57
N ASP A 297 6.42 -7.11 -31.06
CA ASP A 297 7.54 -6.15 -31.02
C ASP A 297 7.53 -5.26 -29.76
N ILE A 298 6.45 -5.38 -28.97
CA ILE A 298 6.23 -4.69 -27.71
C ILE A 298 6.03 -5.69 -26.57
N THR A 299 6.36 -5.27 -25.36
CA THR A 299 6.18 -6.06 -24.14
C THR A 299 5.34 -5.33 -23.09
N ASP A 300 4.45 -6.07 -22.44
CA ASP A 300 3.73 -5.59 -21.26
C ASP A 300 4.53 -5.87 -19.97
N ALA A 301 5.71 -6.50 -20.03
CA ALA A 301 6.63 -6.69 -18.90
C ALA A 301 7.23 -5.38 -18.36
N VAL A 302 7.05 -4.29 -19.09
CA VAL A 302 7.31 -2.92 -18.63
C VAL A 302 5.99 -2.16 -18.67
N SER A 303 5.61 -1.57 -17.55
CA SER A 303 4.42 -0.74 -17.46
C SER A 303 4.69 0.53 -16.67
N MET A 304 3.86 1.55 -16.86
CA MET A 304 4.00 2.83 -16.16
C MET A 304 2.64 3.33 -15.69
N VAL A 305 2.51 3.56 -14.39
CA VAL A 305 1.31 4.12 -13.77
C VAL A 305 1.51 5.63 -13.58
N ILE A 306 0.60 6.42 -14.15
CA ILE A 306 0.65 7.89 -14.15
C ILE A 306 -0.57 8.45 -13.43
N SER A 307 -0.33 9.38 -12.50
CA SER A 307 -1.39 10.12 -11.80
C SER A 307 -1.99 11.25 -12.63
N ALA A 308 -3.26 11.56 -12.37
CA ALA A 308 -3.92 12.76 -12.87
C ALA A 308 -3.20 14.05 -12.43
N SER A 309 -2.61 14.03 -11.23
CA SER A 309 -1.92 15.19 -10.67
C SER A 309 -0.58 15.42 -11.36
N ALA A 310 -0.31 16.66 -11.75
CA ALA A 310 0.99 17.08 -12.27
C ALA A 310 2.10 17.11 -11.21
N TYR A 311 1.73 17.13 -9.93
CA TYR A 311 2.65 17.23 -8.79
C TYR A 311 3.05 15.87 -8.21
N GLU A 312 2.46 14.78 -8.72
CA GLU A 312 2.83 13.44 -8.33
C GLU A 312 3.78 12.84 -9.37
N GLY A 313 4.69 11.97 -8.97
CA GLY A 313 5.52 11.21 -9.89
C GLY A 313 4.75 10.20 -10.75
N ALA A 314 5.49 9.24 -11.29
CA ALA A 314 4.94 8.04 -11.88
C ALA A 314 5.64 6.81 -11.31
N THR A 315 5.04 5.63 -11.45
CA THR A 315 5.68 4.37 -11.08
C THR A 315 5.91 3.55 -12.34
N ILE A 316 7.17 3.23 -12.65
CA ILE A 316 7.52 2.27 -13.69
C ILE A 316 7.68 0.90 -13.03
N SER A 317 6.93 -0.08 -13.49
CA SER A 317 6.97 -1.45 -13.01
C SER A 317 7.61 -2.37 -14.04
N LEU A 318 8.53 -3.21 -13.60
CA LEU A 318 9.27 -4.18 -14.40
C LEU A 318 8.95 -5.59 -13.89
N ASP A 319 8.51 -6.46 -14.80
CA ASP A 319 8.38 -7.89 -14.55
C ASP A 319 9.72 -8.54 -14.91
N LEU A 320 10.32 -9.24 -13.94
CA LEU A 320 11.67 -9.81 -14.03
C LEU A 320 11.63 -11.32 -13.89
N GLY A 321 12.51 -12.01 -14.60
CA GLY A 321 12.82 -13.41 -14.33
C GLY A 321 13.31 -13.59 -12.89
N LEU A 322 12.82 -14.60 -12.18
CA LEU A 322 13.08 -14.80 -10.75
C LEU A 322 14.59 -14.86 -10.41
N TRP A 323 15.36 -15.53 -11.27
CA TRP A 323 16.81 -15.66 -11.09
C TRP A 323 17.52 -14.31 -11.23
N GLU A 324 17.30 -13.61 -12.34
CA GLU A 324 17.86 -12.28 -12.58
C GLU A 324 17.38 -11.26 -11.54
N GLY A 325 16.10 -11.29 -11.16
CA GLY A 325 15.56 -10.47 -10.08
C GLY A 325 16.28 -10.71 -8.76
N THR A 326 16.63 -11.97 -8.44
CA THR A 326 17.42 -12.30 -7.25
C THR A 326 18.84 -11.73 -7.32
N LEU A 327 19.48 -11.76 -8.49
CA LEU A 327 20.79 -11.15 -8.69
C LEU A 327 20.74 -9.63 -8.51
N ILE A 328 19.73 -8.98 -9.10
CA ILE A 328 19.51 -7.54 -8.96
C ILE A 328 19.24 -7.17 -7.49
N LYS A 329 18.43 -7.95 -6.77
CA LYS A 329 18.23 -7.78 -5.32
C LYS A 329 19.54 -7.82 -4.55
N ARG A 330 20.44 -8.76 -4.85
CA ARG A 330 21.74 -8.85 -4.18
C ARG A 330 22.57 -7.60 -4.43
N GLU A 331 22.56 -7.08 -5.64
CA GLU A 331 23.30 -5.87 -5.99
C GLU A 331 22.73 -4.61 -5.32
N LEU A 332 21.40 -4.52 -5.23
CA LEU A 332 20.73 -3.37 -4.63
C LEU A 332 20.74 -3.38 -3.09
N TYR A 333 20.62 -4.53 -2.44
CA TYR A 333 20.29 -4.59 -1.01
C TYR A 333 21.28 -5.38 -0.14
N LEU A 334 22.33 -5.98 -0.71
CA LEU A 334 23.35 -6.75 0.03
C LEU A 334 24.77 -6.28 -0.32
#